data_AF-A0A660XIJ2-F1
#
_entry.id   AF-A0A660XIJ2-F1
#
_cell.length_a   1.000
_cell.length_b   1.000
_cell.length_c   1.000
_cell.angle_alpha   90.00
_cell.angle_beta   90.00
_cell.angle_gamma   90.00
#
_symmetry.space_group_name_H-M   'P 1'
#
loop_
_entity.id
_entity.type
_entity.pdbx_description
1 polymer ?
#
loop_
_entity_poly.entity_id
_entity_poly.type
_entity_poly.pdbx_seq_one_letter_code
_entity_poly.pdbx_strand_id
1 'polypeptide(L)'
;NPSGKLPVTFPRSAGQIPIYYNHKNSGRPNNPSDKFTSKYIDLPSSPLFPFGYGLSYTKFKYSDLRVSSNKISSSEDLLVSVDVENVGNKEGDEIVQLYIHDVVASVTRPVKELKGFRRISLDPDEKKRVEFILKPENLGFYDKNMEYVVEPGRFKIMVGGNSVDLMRTTFEVIEK
;
A
#
# COMPACT_ATOMS: atom_id res chain seq x y z
N ASN A 1 22.77 -10.72 0.26
CA ASN A 1 21.48 -10.58 0.97
C ASN A 1 20.38 -10.46 -0.08
N PRO A 2 19.37 -11.35 -0.14
CA PRO A 2 18.27 -11.25 -1.11
C PRO A 2 17.43 -9.98 -0.88
N SER A 3 17.04 -9.31 -1.96
CA SER A 3 16.22 -8.09 -1.90
C SER A 3 15.14 -8.01 -2.99
N GLY A 4 14.87 -9.13 -3.68
CA GLY A 4 13.77 -9.21 -4.64
C GLY A 4 12.40 -9.17 -3.93
N LYS A 5 11.44 -8.45 -4.52
CA LYS A 5 10.03 -8.44 -4.10
C LYS A 5 9.13 -8.84 -5.27
N LEU A 6 8.07 -9.57 -5.01
CA LEU A 6 7.16 -10.11 -6.03
C LEU A 6 6.35 -9.00 -6.73
N PRO A 7 6.42 -8.86 -8.08
CA PRO A 7 5.59 -7.91 -8.81
C PRO A 7 4.19 -8.47 -9.13
N VAL A 8 3.91 -9.72 -8.79
CA VAL A 8 2.62 -10.40 -9.02
C VAL A 8 2.25 -11.19 -7.77
N THR A 9 0.95 -11.33 -7.52
CA THR A 9 0.42 -12.12 -6.40
C THR A 9 0.54 -13.61 -6.70
N PHE A 10 1.03 -14.41 -5.74
CA PHE A 10 1.07 -15.86 -5.89
C PHE A 10 -0.18 -16.48 -5.27
N PRO A 11 -1.06 -17.11 -6.07
CA PRO A 11 -2.22 -17.81 -5.55
C PRO A 11 -1.81 -19.06 -4.77
N ARG A 12 -2.69 -19.52 -3.88
CA ARG A 12 -2.59 -20.83 -3.21
C ARG A 12 -2.94 -21.98 -4.15
N SER A 13 -3.87 -21.74 -5.08
CA SER A 13 -4.30 -22.72 -6.10
C SER A 13 -4.84 -22.00 -7.34
N ALA A 14 -4.93 -22.71 -8.46
CA ALA A 14 -5.51 -22.16 -9.70
C ALA A 14 -6.97 -21.71 -9.52
N GLY A 15 -7.72 -22.31 -8.58
CA GLY A 15 -9.11 -21.95 -8.28
C GLY A 15 -9.28 -20.56 -7.69
N GLN A 16 -8.21 -19.90 -7.22
CA GLN A 16 -8.25 -18.52 -6.74
C GLN A 16 -8.14 -17.47 -7.85
N ILE A 17 -7.80 -17.88 -9.08
CA ILE A 17 -7.51 -16.94 -10.15
C ILE A 17 -8.84 -16.33 -10.66
N PRO A 18 -8.94 -14.99 -10.82
CA PRO A 18 -7.89 -14.00 -10.58
C PRO A 18 -7.79 -13.54 -9.12
N ILE A 19 -6.55 -13.43 -8.61
CA ILE A 19 -6.23 -12.82 -7.31
C ILE A 19 -5.14 -11.75 -7.47
N TYR A 20 -5.41 -10.56 -6.94
CA TYR A 20 -4.52 -9.40 -7.06
C TYR A 20 -4.75 -8.41 -5.91
N TYR A 21 -3.74 -7.61 -5.58
CA TYR A 21 -3.72 -6.79 -4.37
C TYR A 21 -4.63 -5.55 -4.44
N ASN A 22 -4.78 -4.96 -5.63
CA ASN A 22 -5.61 -3.79 -5.91
C ASN A 22 -7.04 -4.18 -6.33
N HIS A 23 -7.64 -5.12 -5.59
CA HIS A 23 -9.05 -5.51 -5.75
C HIS A 23 -9.99 -4.48 -5.12
N LYS A 24 -11.26 -4.52 -5.52
CA LYS A 24 -12.34 -3.73 -4.88
C LYS A 24 -12.78 -4.42 -3.58
N ASN A 25 -13.27 -3.64 -2.61
CA ASN A 25 -13.63 -4.17 -1.29
C ASN A 25 -14.84 -5.13 -1.30
N SER A 26 -15.69 -5.06 -2.33
CA SER A 26 -17.05 -5.65 -2.38
C SER A 26 -17.99 -5.06 -1.30
N GLY A 27 -19.29 -5.37 -1.40
CA GLY A 27 -20.27 -5.01 -0.36
C GLY A 27 -20.19 -5.87 0.90
N ARG A 28 -19.48 -7.01 0.86
CA ARG A 28 -19.30 -7.95 1.98
C ARG A 28 -17.86 -8.49 1.99
N PRO A 29 -16.89 -7.67 2.41
CA PRO A 29 -15.48 -8.05 2.39
C PRO A 29 -15.22 -9.31 3.21
N ASN A 30 -14.16 -10.05 2.85
CA ASN A 30 -13.77 -11.28 3.53
C ASN A 30 -13.67 -11.08 5.04
N ASN A 31 -14.49 -11.80 5.79
CA ASN A 31 -14.39 -11.93 7.24
C ASN A 31 -14.40 -13.43 7.56
N PRO A 32 -13.28 -14.02 8.04
CA PRO A 32 -13.21 -15.44 8.36
C PRO A 32 -14.30 -15.90 9.34
N SER A 33 -14.71 -15.02 10.25
CA SER A 33 -15.72 -15.30 11.29
C SER A 33 -17.17 -15.19 10.81
N ASP A 34 -17.43 -14.71 9.59
CA ASP A 34 -18.79 -14.54 9.05
C ASP A 34 -19.00 -15.38 7.79
N LYS A 35 -19.98 -16.28 7.82
CA LYS A 35 -20.33 -17.19 6.72
C LYS A 35 -20.66 -16.46 5.42
N PHE A 36 -21.33 -15.31 5.47
CA PHE A 36 -21.91 -14.66 4.29
C PHE A 36 -21.06 -13.52 3.72
N THR A 37 -19.75 -13.77 3.61
CA THR A 37 -18.77 -12.83 3.05
C THR A 37 -18.16 -13.34 1.74
N SER A 38 -17.50 -12.44 1.00
CA SER A 38 -16.80 -12.77 -0.25
C SER A 38 -15.54 -13.59 0.03
N LYS A 39 -15.71 -14.91 0.19
CA LYS A 39 -14.63 -15.86 0.48
C LYS A 39 -14.94 -17.26 -0.04
N TYR A 40 -13.90 -18.09 -0.09
CA TYR A 40 -14.03 -19.52 -0.39
C TYR A 40 -14.42 -20.32 0.87
N ILE A 41 -14.99 -21.51 0.66
CA ILE A 41 -15.38 -22.42 1.75
C ILE A 41 -14.27 -23.40 2.14
N ASP A 42 -13.37 -23.68 1.21
CA ASP A 42 -12.40 -24.77 1.22
C ASP A 42 -10.94 -24.28 1.28
N LEU A 43 -10.71 -22.97 1.17
CA LEU A 43 -9.39 -22.37 1.25
C LEU A 43 -9.41 -20.92 1.75
N PRO A 44 -8.33 -20.41 2.37
CA PRO A 44 -8.26 -19.01 2.78
C PRO A 44 -8.25 -18.05 1.58
N SER A 45 -9.03 -16.96 1.62
CA SER A 45 -9.03 -15.94 0.56
C SER A 45 -7.72 -15.16 0.41
N SER A 46 -6.79 -15.30 1.35
CA SER A 46 -5.47 -14.67 1.26
C SER A 46 -4.60 -15.37 0.21
N PRO A 47 -3.70 -14.64 -0.47
CA PRO A 47 -2.72 -15.27 -1.34
C PRO A 47 -1.72 -16.11 -0.54
N LEU A 48 -0.95 -16.95 -1.24
CA LEU A 48 0.21 -17.61 -0.63
C LEU A 48 1.32 -16.59 -0.37
N PHE A 49 1.64 -15.78 -1.38
CA PHE A 49 2.52 -14.62 -1.24
C PHE A 49 1.87 -13.38 -1.86
N PRO A 50 1.72 -12.28 -1.10
CA PRO A 50 1.10 -11.07 -1.60
C PRO A 50 2.03 -10.32 -2.55
N PHE A 51 1.46 -9.37 -3.30
CA PHE A 51 2.24 -8.39 -4.07
C PHE A 51 3.25 -7.68 -3.16
N GLY A 52 4.45 -7.45 -3.70
CA GLY A 52 5.54 -6.81 -3.00
C GLY A 52 6.19 -7.65 -1.91
N TYR A 53 5.85 -8.95 -1.78
CA TYR A 53 6.46 -9.84 -0.79
C TYR A 53 7.87 -10.25 -1.19
N GLY A 54 8.77 -10.29 -0.22
CA GLY A 54 10.12 -10.80 -0.38
C GLY A 54 10.90 -10.64 0.92
N LEU A 55 11.64 -11.70 1.27
CA LEU A 55 12.41 -11.79 2.51
C LEU A 55 13.83 -11.29 2.31
N SER A 56 14.46 -10.96 3.42
CA SER A 56 15.87 -10.62 3.53
C SER A 56 16.53 -11.51 4.58
N TYR A 57 17.85 -11.63 4.56
CA TYR A 57 18.59 -12.24 5.66
C TYR A 57 18.72 -11.30 6.87
N THR A 58 18.36 -10.02 6.71
CA THR A 58 18.21 -9.07 7.83
C THR A 58 16.73 -8.73 8.06
N LYS A 59 16.45 -7.89 9.05
CA LYS A 59 15.09 -7.44 9.40
C LYS A 59 15.02 -5.94 9.37
N PHE A 60 13.96 -5.40 8.76
CA PHE A 60 13.71 -3.97 8.71
C PHE A 60 12.51 -3.61 9.57
N LYS A 61 12.67 -2.56 10.38
CA LYS A 61 11.62 -1.98 11.21
C LYS A 61 11.18 -0.65 10.61
N TYR A 62 9.88 -0.47 10.50
CA TYR A 62 9.26 0.78 10.06
C TYR A 62 8.74 1.55 11.28
N SER A 63 8.93 2.85 11.29
CA SER A 63 8.41 3.75 12.32
C SER A 63 8.16 5.14 11.77
N ASP A 64 7.46 5.96 12.57
CA ASP A 64 7.35 7.40 12.33
C ASP A 64 6.76 7.79 10.95
N LEU A 65 5.72 7.07 10.51
CA LEU A 65 4.99 7.42 9.28
C LEU A 65 4.26 8.77 9.46
N ARG A 66 4.62 9.75 8.64
CA ARG A 66 4.08 11.11 8.67
C ARG A 66 3.68 11.60 7.28
N VAL A 67 2.78 12.57 7.28
CA VAL A 67 2.40 13.36 6.11
C VAL A 67 2.70 14.84 6.43
N SER A 68 3.11 15.63 5.44
CA SER A 68 3.44 17.05 5.66
C SER A 68 2.23 17.89 6.07
N SER A 69 1.04 17.49 5.64
CA SER A 69 -0.22 18.11 6.05
C SER A 69 -1.32 17.06 6.18
N ASN A 70 -2.24 17.29 7.11
CA ASN A 70 -3.45 16.47 7.23
C ASN A 70 -4.54 16.89 6.23
N LYS A 71 -4.39 18.04 5.58
CA LYS A 71 -5.29 18.57 4.56
C LYS A 71 -4.52 19.22 3.42
N ILE A 72 -4.89 18.91 2.19
CA ILE A 72 -4.34 19.54 0.98
C ILE A 72 -5.47 19.89 0.02
N SER A 73 -5.29 20.91 -0.80
CA SER A 73 -6.15 21.13 -1.97
C SER A 73 -5.83 20.11 -3.07
N SER A 74 -6.74 19.95 -4.03
CA SER A 74 -6.56 19.02 -5.16
C SER A 74 -5.38 19.34 -6.09
N SER A 75 -4.74 20.49 -5.95
CA SER A 75 -3.56 20.89 -6.74
C SER A 75 -2.24 20.90 -5.96
N GLU A 76 -2.28 20.57 -4.67
CA GLU A 76 -1.09 20.58 -3.82
C GLU A 76 -0.40 19.21 -3.77
N ASP A 77 0.91 19.25 -3.61
CA ASP A 77 1.72 18.07 -3.36
C ASP A 77 1.68 17.70 -1.88
N LEU A 78 1.76 16.40 -1.59
CA LEU A 78 1.87 15.86 -0.23
C LEU A 78 3.19 15.12 -0.07
N LEU A 79 3.99 15.52 0.92
CA LEU A 79 5.17 14.78 1.32
C LEU A 79 4.77 13.70 2.33
N VAL A 80 5.14 12.45 2.04
CA VAL A 80 5.00 11.30 2.94
C VAL A 80 6.39 10.84 3.34
N SER A 81 6.64 10.73 4.64
CA SER A 81 7.93 10.27 5.17
C SER A 81 7.75 9.09 6.12
N VAL A 82 8.68 8.15 6.11
CA VAL A 82 8.75 7.05 7.08
C VAL A 82 10.21 6.77 7.43
N ASP A 83 10.46 6.40 8.68
CA ASP A 83 11.78 5.94 9.12
C ASP A 83 11.88 4.41 8.95
N VAL A 84 12.98 3.96 8.34
CA VAL A 84 13.28 2.54 8.14
C VAL A 84 14.64 2.23 8.76
N GLU A 85 14.66 1.24 9.64
CA GLU A 85 15.81 0.83 10.42
C GLU A 85 16.15 -0.63 10.15
N ASN A 86 17.42 -0.95 9.91
CA ASN A 86 17.88 -2.33 9.84
C ASN A 86 18.19 -2.81 11.25
N VAL A 87 17.31 -3.64 11.81
CA VAL A 87 17.39 -4.16 13.18
C VAL A 87 17.97 -5.58 13.23
N GLY A 88 18.57 -6.04 12.14
CA GLY A 88 19.27 -7.32 12.08
C GLY A 88 20.79 -7.16 12.03
N ASN A 89 21.50 -8.28 11.84
CA ASN A 89 22.96 -8.35 11.96
C ASN A 89 23.69 -8.43 10.60
N LYS A 90 22.99 -8.12 9.51
CA LYS A 90 23.54 -8.11 8.15
C LYS A 90 23.11 -6.84 7.42
N GLU A 91 24.01 -6.28 6.63
CA GLU A 91 23.66 -5.28 5.62
C GLU A 91 22.62 -5.87 4.64
N GLY A 92 21.66 -5.06 4.20
CA GLY A 92 20.67 -5.48 3.21
C GLY A 92 19.96 -4.33 2.52
N ASP A 93 19.36 -4.63 1.37
CA ASP A 93 18.43 -3.72 0.73
C ASP A 93 16.99 -4.01 1.12
N GLU A 94 16.19 -2.95 1.25
CA GLU A 94 14.75 -3.00 1.39
C GLU A 94 14.08 -2.18 0.30
N ILE A 95 12.96 -2.67 -0.23
CA ILE A 95 12.08 -1.93 -1.15
C ILE A 95 10.88 -1.43 -0.35
N VAL A 96 10.94 -0.17 0.04
CA VAL A 96 9.87 0.55 0.73
C VAL A 96 8.78 0.91 -0.27
N GLN A 97 7.54 0.52 0.00
CA GLN A 97 6.42 0.66 -0.92
C GLN A 97 5.36 1.59 -0.33
N LEU A 98 4.95 2.59 -1.12
CA LEU A 98 3.88 3.53 -0.80
C LEU A 98 2.60 3.16 -1.55
N TYR A 99 1.53 2.99 -0.79
CA TYR A 99 0.20 2.75 -1.30
C TYR A 99 -0.78 3.82 -0.82
N ILE A 100 -1.81 4.07 -1.62
CA ILE A 100 -2.95 4.90 -1.22
C ILE A 100 -4.25 4.12 -1.32
N HIS A 101 -5.24 4.53 -0.54
CA HIS A 101 -6.63 4.12 -0.71
C HIS A 101 -7.53 5.34 -0.56
N ASP A 102 -8.23 5.65 -1.64
CA ASP A 102 -9.32 6.62 -1.65
C ASP A 102 -10.57 5.96 -1.04
N VAL A 103 -11.01 6.48 0.11
CA VAL A 103 -11.96 5.79 0.99
C VAL A 103 -13.39 5.87 0.47
N VAL A 104 -13.75 6.99 -0.14
CA VAL A 104 -15.10 7.25 -0.68
C VAL A 104 -14.93 8.05 -1.96
N ALA A 105 -15.46 7.53 -3.04
CA ALA A 105 -15.43 8.16 -4.35
C ALA A 105 -16.70 7.82 -5.14
N SER A 106 -16.92 8.54 -6.25
CA SER A 106 -18.05 8.32 -7.15
C SER A 106 -18.12 6.93 -7.78
N VAL A 107 -16.96 6.25 -7.88
CA VAL A 107 -16.85 4.84 -8.29
C VAL A 107 -16.05 4.05 -7.27
N THR A 108 -16.36 2.76 -7.10
CA THR A 108 -15.62 1.94 -6.12
C THR A 108 -14.12 1.97 -6.39
N ARG A 109 -13.32 2.28 -5.36
CA ARG A 109 -11.86 2.36 -5.46
C ARG A 109 -11.22 1.05 -4.97
N PRO A 110 -10.04 0.68 -5.49
CA PRO A 110 -9.30 -0.46 -4.94
C PRO A 110 -8.98 -0.28 -3.46
N VAL A 111 -8.88 -1.37 -2.70
CA VAL A 111 -8.53 -1.33 -1.26
C VAL A 111 -7.15 -0.74 -0.99
N LYS A 112 -6.28 -0.74 -2.01
CA LYS A 112 -5.03 0.03 -2.10
C LYS A 112 -4.47 0.01 -3.51
N GLU A 113 -3.67 1.01 -3.86
CA GLU A 113 -2.94 1.13 -5.13
C GLU A 113 -1.51 1.59 -4.87
N LEU A 114 -0.51 0.95 -5.48
CA LEU A 114 0.88 1.38 -5.39
C LEU A 114 1.06 2.72 -6.10
N LYS A 115 1.66 3.70 -5.42
CA LYS A 115 1.95 5.04 -5.99
C LYS A 115 3.43 5.40 -6.00
N GLY A 116 4.26 4.65 -5.27
CA GLY A 116 5.70 4.83 -5.32
C GLY A 116 6.43 3.72 -4.60
N PHE A 117 7.72 3.56 -4.92
CA PHE A 117 8.62 2.72 -4.15
C PHE A 117 10.03 3.32 -4.14
N ARG A 118 10.82 2.95 -3.13
CA ARG A 118 12.23 3.32 -3.00
C ARG A 118 13.01 2.10 -2.55
N ARG A 119 14.11 1.82 -3.25
CA ARG A 119 15.10 0.85 -2.78
C ARG A 119 16.14 1.59 -1.96
N ILE A 120 16.38 1.11 -0.75
CA ILE A 120 17.42 1.64 0.14
C ILE A 120 18.31 0.49 0.58
N SER A 121 19.58 0.78 0.82
CA SER A 121 20.53 -0.14 1.45
C SER A 121 20.81 0.38 2.86
N LEU A 122 20.86 -0.52 3.84
CA LEU A 122 21.09 -0.18 5.24
C LEU A 122 22.10 -1.14 5.87
N ASP A 123 23.12 -0.58 6.51
CA ASP A 123 23.99 -1.32 7.42
C ASP A 123 23.22 -1.77 8.69
N PRO A 124 23.70 -2.76 9.45
CA PRO A 124 23.14 -3.09 10.76
C PRO A 124 23.02 -1.85 11.65
N ASP A 125 21.89 -1.70 12.32
CA ASP A 125 21.52 -0.57 13.20
C ASP A 125 21.40 0.79 12.48
N GLU A 126 21.57 0.84 11.15
CA GLU A 126 21.37 2.07 10.38
C GLU A 126 19.87 2.38 10.24
N LYS A 127 19.53 3.67 10.40
CA LYS A 127 18.20 4.23 10.18
C LYS A 127 18.24 5.29 9.09
N LYS A 128 17.37 5.16 8.09
CA LYS A 128 17.16 6.18 7.06
C LYS A 128 15.70 6.64 7.02
N ARG A 129 15.50 7.93 6.80
CA ARG A 129 14.20 8.51 6.46
C ARG A 129 13.97 8.37 4.96
N VAL A 130 12.84 7.76 4.59
CA VAL A 130 12.43 7.60 3.20
C VAL A 130 11.26 8.52 2.92
N GLU A 131 11.37 9.27 1.82
CA GLU A 131 10.40 10.29 1.44
C GLU A 131 9.79 10.01 0.06
N PHE A 132 8.50 10.30 -0.03
CA PHE A 132 7.71 10.23 -1.25
C PHE A 132 6.94 11.52 -1.42
N ILE A 133 6.88 12.02 -2.65
CA ILE A 133 6.04 13.17 -3.00
C ILE A 133 4.85 12.61 -3.78
N LEU A 134 3.65 12.76 -3.21
CA LEU A 134 2.40 12.47 -3.89
C LEU A 134 1.93 13.75 -4.57
N LYS A 135 1.91 13.72 -5.90
CA LYS A 135 1.34 14.75 -6.75
C LYS A 135 -0.16 14.53 -6.94
N PRO A 136 -0.93 15.54 -7.39
CA PRO A 136 -2.34 15.39 -7.75
C PRO A 136 -2.64 14.20 -8.67
N GLU A 137 -1.79 13.95 -9.68
CA GLU A 137 -1.84 12.80 -10.59
C GLU A 137 -1.66 11.42 -9.92
N ASN A 138 -1.24 11.38 -8.66
CA ASN A 138 -1.19 10.13 -7.90
C ASN A 138 -2.51 9.86 -7.18
N LEU A 139 -3.32 10.90 -6.92
CA LEU A 139 -4.57 10.85 -6.17
C LEU A 139 -5.79 10.63 -7.07
N GLY A 140 -5.68 11.05 -8.34
CA GLY A 140 -6.80 11.01 -9.27
C GLY A 140 -7.08 9.65 -9.88
N PHE A 141 -8.25 9.56 -10.52
CA PHE A 141 -8.72 8.38 -11.22
C PHE A 141 -9.72 8.73 -12.33
N TYR A 142 -10.00 7.76 -13.21
CA TYR A 142 -11.04 7.89 -14.24
C TYR A 142 -12.43 7.61 -13.66
N ASP A 143 -13.29 8.62 -13.72
CA ASP A 143 -14.68 8.53 -13.26
C ASP A 143 -15.57 7.72 -14.23
N LYS A 144 -16.89 7.72 -13.98
CA LYS A 144 -17.88 7.03 -14.83
C LYS A 144 -17.98 7.61 -16.25
N ASN A 145 -17.52 8.84 -16.47
CA ASN A 145 -17.52 9.53 -17.76
C ASN A 145 -16.15 9.41 -18.46
N MET A 146 -15.21 8.66 -17.88
CA MET A 146 -13.82 8.53 -18.34
C MET A 146 -13.03 9.84 -18.25
N GLU A 147 -13.39 10.72 -17.32
CA GLU A 147 -12.64 11.93 -17.01
C GLU A 147 -11.67 11.65 -15.86
N TYR A 148 -10.42 12.10 -16.01
CA TYR A 148 -9.43 11.97 -14.96
C TYR A 148 -9.61 13.08 -13.92
N VAL A 149 -10.09 12.71 -12.74
CA VAL A 149 -10.48 13.64 -11.67
C VAL A 149 -9.79 13.30 -10.36
N VAL A 150 -9.59 14.33 -9.53
CA VAL A 150 -9.24 14.18 -8.10
C VAL A 150 -10.45 14.64 -7.30
N GLU A 151 -11.13 13.71 -6.64
CA GLU A 151 -12.29 14.04 -5.81
C GLU A 151 -11.84 14.47 -4.41
N PRO A 152 -12.48 15.49 -3.81
CA PRO A 152 -12.27 15.82 -2.41
C PRO A 152 -12.75 14.66 -1.54
N GLY A 153 -12.01 14.36 -0.47
CA GLY A 153 -12.31 13.20 0.35
C GLY A 153 -11.14 12.74 1.20
N ARG A 154 -11.38 11.65 1.94
CA ARG A 154 -10.38 11.07 2.83
C ARG A 154 -9.57 10.02 2.10
N PHE A 155 -8.25 10.13 2.23
CA PHE A 155 -7.29 9.17 1.71
C PHE A 155 -6.55 8.48 2.86
N LYS A 156 -6.35 7.17 2.73
CA LYS A 156 -5.44 6.40 3.58
C LYS A 156 -4.09 6.28 2.89
N ILE A 157 -3.04 6.67 3.60
CA ILE A 157 -1.65 6.41 3.22
C ILE A 157 -1.19 5.14 3.91
N MET A 158 -0.51 4.27 3.17
CA MET A 158 0.03 3.03 3.68
C MET A 158 1.47 2.85 3.21
N VAL A 159 2.39 2.57 4.13
CA VAL A 159 3.81 2.35 3.79
C VAL A 159 4.35 1.11 4.48
N GLY A 160 5.13 0.31 3.77
CA GLY A 160 5.77 -0.89 4.32
C GLY A 160 6.53 -1.69 3.28
N GLY A 161 6.97 -2.89 3.69
CA GLY A 161 7.86 -3.75 2.89
C GLY A 161 7.15 -4.74 1.96
N ASN A 162 5.81 -4.81 2.01
CA ASN A 162 4.94 -5.56 1.10
C ASN A 162 3.50 -5.01 1.17
N SER A 163 2.59 -5.50 0.33
CA SER A 163 1.20 -4.99 0.28
C SER A 163 0.29 -5.38 1.45
N VAL A 164 0.77 -6.14 2.45
CA VAL A 164 0.00 -6.59 3.63
C VAL A 164 0.50 -5.89 4.90
N ASP A 165 1.80 -5.95 5.17
CA ASP A 165 2.44 -5.44 6.38
C ASP A 165 2.76 -3.94 6.23
N LEU A 166 1.81 -3.10 6.61
CA LEU A 166 1.82 -1.66 6.32
C LEU A 166 1.52 -0.82 7.57
N MET A 167 2.34 0.20 7.81
CA MET A 167 1.96 1.35 8.63
C MET A 167 0.89 2.17 7.90
N ARG A 168 0.02 2.85 8.65
CA ARG A 168 -1.10 3.60 8.07
C ARG A 168 -1.25 4.97 8.71
N THR A 169 -1.60 5.95 7.90
CA THR A 169 -2.06 7.28 8.33
C THR A 169 -3.11 7.79 7.35
N THR A 170 -3.66 8.97 7.60
CA THR A 170 -4.72 9.57 6.76
C THR A 170 -4.46 11.05 6.52
N PHE A 171 -4.94 11.53 5.38
CA PHE A 171 -5.08 12.96 5.10
C PHE A 171 -6.39 13.17 4.31
N GLU A 172 -6.80 14.43 4.16
CA GLU A 172 -8.00 14.80 3.41
C GLU A 172 -7.64 15.73 2.25
N VAL A 173 -8.21 15.47 1.07
CA VAL A 173 -8.23 16.42 -0.04
C VAL A 173 -9.47 17.28 0.15
N ILE A 174 -9.29 18.60 0.23
CA ILE A 174 -10.38 19.56 0.37
C ILE A 174 -10.66 20.26 -0.97
N GLU A 175 -11.90 20.73 -1.15
CA GLU A 175 -12.22 21.67 -2.21
C GLU A 175 -11.39 22.95 -2.06
N LYS A 176 -11.14 23.61 -3.19
CA LYS A 176 -10.47 24.92 -3.20
C LYS A 176 -11.33 25.99 -2.55
#